data_AF-A0A6B2XLK3-F1
#
_entry.id   AF-A0A6B2XLK3-F1
#
_cell.length_a   1.000
_cell.length_b   1.000
_cell.length_c   1.000
_cell.angle_alpha   90.00
_cell.angle_beta   90.00
_cell.angle_gamma   90.00
#
_symmetry.space_group_name_H-M   'P 1'
#
loop_
_entity.id
_entity.type
_entity.pdbx_description
1 polymer ?
#
loop_
_entity_poly.entity_id
_entity_poly.type
_entity_poly.pdbx_seq_one_letter_code
_entity_poly.pdbx_strand_id
1 'polypeptide(L)'
;MERRTWAWASAALLGVVFPLVYAVGVLSGFTRSETICAIQAGKGPSNRPQSITESAFPLSHVCRWSDGTTVDLVPAAINPLLYACLAGTALCSVLAVRATVRRRRNSSESDVVPPPTR
;
A
#
# COMPACT_ATOMS: atom_id res chain seq x y z
N MET A 1 -8.21 -30.84 3.73
CA MET A 1 -7.44 -30.05 2.74
C MET A 1 -7.86 -28.57 2.75
N GLU A 2 -9.05 -28.22 3.27
CA GLU A 2 -9.60 -26.85 3.38
C GLU A 2 -8.73 -25.77 4.04
N ARG A 3 -7.97 -26.08 5.10
CA ARG A 3 -7.32 -25.02 5.89
C ARG A 3 -6.23 -24.26 5.12
N ARG A 4 -5.64 -24.88 4.09
CA ARG A 4 -4.59 -24.26 3.28
C ARG A 4 -5.17 -23.34 2.22
N THR A 5 -6.29 -23.64 1.58
CA THR A 5 -6.86 -22.73 0.56
C THR A 5 -7.45 -21.47 1.18
N TRP A 6 -7.99 -21.57 2.39
CA TRP A 6 -8.54 -20.44 3.13
C TRP A 6 -7.45 -19.42 3.52
N ALA A 7 -6.30 -19.87 4.04
CA ALA A 7 -5.21 -18.99 4.44
C ALA A 7 -4.61 -18.19 3.26
N TRP A 8 -4.61 -18.76 2.05
CA TRP A 8 -4.06 -18.10 0.86
C TRP A 8 -5.07 -17.12 0.26
N ALA A 9 -6.36 -17.45 0.31
CA ALA A 9 -7.43 -16.52 -0.05
C ALA A 9 -7.47 -15.31 0.90
N SER A 10 -7.29 -15.52 2.20
CA SER A 10 -7.22 -14.44 3.20
C SER A 10 -6.02 -13.52 2.96
N ALA A 11 -4.84 -14.07 2.67
CA ALA A 11 -3.64 -13.28 2.37
C ALA A 11 -3.78 -12.48 1.07
N ALA A 12 -4.38 -13.07 0.03
CA ALA A 12 -4.65 -12.37 -1.23
C ALA A 12 -5.69 -11.26 -1.08
N LEU A 13 -6.76 -11.50 -0.30
CA LEU A 13 -7.78 -10.50 0.00
C LEU A 13 -7.21 -9.32 0.79
N LEU A 14 -6.41 -9.57 1.82
CA LEU A 14 -5.76 -8.50 2.59
C LEU A 14 -4.74 -7.71 1.75
N GLY A 15 -4.02 -8.38 0.84
CA GLY A 15 -3.05 -7.75 -0.06
C GLY A 15 -3.67 -6.84 -1.13
N VAL A 16 -4.96 -7.00 -1.47
CA VAL A 16 -5.65 -6.21 -2.49
C VAL A 16 -6.62 -5.19 -1.88
N VAL A 17 -7.36 -5.56 -0.84
CA VAL A 17 -8.36 -4.67 -0.22
C VAL A 17 -7.69 -3.48 0.46
N PHE A 18 -6.56 -3.70 1.15
CA PHE A 18 -5.86 -2.63 1.85
C PHE A 18 -5.32 -1.54 0.90
N PRO A 19 -4.58 -1.85 -0.19
CA PRO A 19 -4.14 -0.81 -1.13
C PRO A 19 -5.31 -0.16 -1.88
N LEU A 20 -6.42 -0.87 -2.11
CA LEU A 20 -7.58 -0.31 -2.80
C LEU A 20 -8.34 0.68 -1.91
N VAL A 21 -8.53 0.36 -0.63
CA VAL A 21 -9.05 1.31 0.37
C VAL A 21 -8.12 2.50 0.55
N TYR A 22 -6.80 2.27 0.58
CA TYR A 22 -5.81 3.34 0.61
C TYR A 22 -5.87 4.24 -0.64
N ALA A 23 -5.96 3.66 -1.84
CA ALA A 23 -6.08 4.41 -3.09
C ALA A 23 -7.36 5.26 -3.14
N VAL A 24 -8.49 4.70 -2.71
CA VAL A 24 -9.77 5.44 -2.62
C VAL A 24 -9.68 6.55 -1.57
N GLY A 25 -9.04 6.31 -0.43
CA GLY A 25 -8.82 7.31 0.62
C GLY A 25 -7.95 8.48 0.14
N VAL A 26 -6.85 8.17 -0.56
CA VAL A 26 -5.96 9.16 -1.18
C VAL A 26 -6.72 9.99 -2.21
N LEU A 27 -7.44 9.36 -3.15
CA LEU A 27 -8.19 10.06 -4.20
C LEU A 27 -9.35 10.91 -3.65
N SER A 28 -9.96 10.49 -2.53
CA SER A 28 -11.07 11.23 -1.90
C SER A 28 -10.59 12.40 -1.04
N GLY A 29 -9.40 12.29 -0.42
CA GLY A 29 -8.83 13.33 0.44
C GLY A 29 -8.41 14.60 -0.32
N PHE A 30 -7.91 14.44 -1.55
CA PHE A 30 -7.43 15.56 -2.37
C PHE A 30 -8.51 16.57 -2.80
N THR A 31 -9.79 16.20 -2.76
CA THR A 31 -10.87 17.07 -3.25
C THR A 31 -11.47 18.02 -2.19
N ARG A 32 -11.10 17.89 -0.90
CA ARG A 32 -11.59 18.75 0.22
C ARG A 32 -10.47 19.44 1.01
N SER A 33 -9.37 19.71 0.32
CA SER A 33 -8.07 20.10 0.89
C SER A 33 -8.05 21.41 1.71
N GLU A 34 -8.71 22.48 1.24
CA GLU A 34 -8.59 23.80 1.88
C GLU A 34 -9.26 23.89 3.27
N THR A 35 -10.47 23.35 3.41
CA THR A 35 -11.26 23.48 4.65
C THR A 35 -10.69 22.63 5.78
N ILE A 36 -10.18 21.43 5.48
CA ILE A 36 -9.56 20.55 6.48
C ILE A 36 -8.26 21.17 7.00
N CYS A 37 -7.47 21.78 6.11
CA CYS A 37 -6.29 22.53 6.50
C CYS A 37 -6.61 23.67 7.46
N ALA A 38 -7.66 24.44 7.18
CA ALA A 38 -8.06 25.56 8.02
C ALA A 38 -8.56 25.12 9.42
N ILE A 39 -9.22 23.97 9.51
CA ILE A 39 -9.68 23.38 10.78
C ILE A 39 -8.50 22.82 11.59
N GLN A 40 -7.59 22.05 10.97
CA GLN A 40 -6.44 21.49 11.68
C GLN A 40 -5.45 22.56 12.14
N ALA A 41 -5.27 23.64 11.39
CA ALA A 41 -4.40 24.74 11.77
C ALA A 41 -5.02 25.68 12.83
N GLY A 42 -6.27 25.45 13.24
CA GLY A 42 -6.99 26.34 14.17
C GLY A 42 -7.30 27.73 13.59
N LYS A 43 -7.23 27.88 12.25
CA LYS A 43 -7.34 29.15 11.53
C LYS A 43 -8.79 29.51 11.15
N GLY A 44 -9.72 28.58 11.33
CA GLY A 44 -11.15 28.74 11.03
C GLY A 44 -11.46 28.62 9.53
N PRO A 45 -12.70 28.28 9.13
CA PRO A 45 -13.03 27.88 7.75
C PRO A 45 -12.89 28.98 6.69
N SER A 46 -12.78 30.25 7.08
CA SER A 46 -12.60 31.39 6.19
C SER A 46 -11.13 31.68 5.84
N ASN A 47 -10.17 31.10 6.57
CA ASN A 47 -8.75 31.40 6.40
C ASN A 47 -8.03 30.32 5.60
N ARG A 48 -7.95 30.54 4.29
CA ARG A 48 -7.38 29.57 3.33
C ARG A 48 -5.84 29.58 3.36
N PRO A 49 -5.20 28.42 3.16
CA PRO A 49 -3.76 28.35 2.99
C PRO A 49 -3.32 29.11 1.73
N GLN A 50 -2.14 29.70 1.77
CA GLN A 50 -1.54 30.40 0.63
C GLN A 50 -1.04 29.40 -0.43
N SER A 51 -0.55 28.25 0.03
CA SER A 51 -0.08 27.19 -0.86
C SER A 51 -0.33 25.83 -0.23
N ILE A 52 -0.69 24.87 -1.07
CA ILE A 52 -0.89 23.47 -0.72
C ILE A 52 0.11 22.66 -1.54
N THR A 53 0.91 21.83 -0.87
CA THR A 53 1.88 20.94 -1.51
C THR A 53 1.50 19.50 -1.20
N GLU A 54 1.28 18.74 -2.26
CA GLU A 54 0.80 17.38 -2.21
C GLU A 54 1.85 16.45 -2.83
N SER A 55 2.16 15.35 -2.16
CA SER A 55 3.02 14.29 -2.69
C SER A 55 2.36 12.94 -2.45
N ALA A 56 2.40 12.09 -3.46
CA ALA A 56 1.87 10.73 -3.39
C ALA A 56 2.90 9.73 -2.84
N PHE A 57 4.19 10.05 -2.91
CA PHE A 57 5.25 9.19 -2.39
C PHE A 57 6.54 9.97 -2.07
N PRO A 58 6.92 10.11 -0.78
CA PRO A 58 6.12 9.78 0.41
C PRO A 58 4.80 10.55 0.45
N LEU A 59 3.77 10.00 1.10
CA LEU A 59 2.48 10.69 1.22
C LEU A 59 2.68 11.92 2.11
N SER A 60 2.40 13.10 1.57
CA SER A 60 2.47 14.36 2.30
C SER A 60 1.41 15.32 1.81
N HIS A 61 0.78 16.06 2.71
CA HIS A 61 -0.20 17.08 2.34
C HIS A 61 0.01 18.31 3.22
N VAL A 62 0.92 19.17 2.77
CA VAL A 62 1.41 20.31 3.54
C VAL A 62 0.68 21.59 3.13
N CYS A 63 0.03 22.21 4.09
CA CYS A 63 -0.60 23.52 3.96
C CYS A 63 0.28 24.60 4.59
N ARG A 64 0.54 25.68 3.84
CA ARG A 64 1.33 26.83 4.31
C ARG A 64 0.48 28.10 4.30
N TRP A 65 0.59 28.90 5.36
CA TRP A 65 -0.03 30.22 5.47
C TRP A 65 1.01 31.34 5.42
N SER A 66 0.54 32.55 5.14
CA SER A 66 1.36 33.76 5.01
C SER A 66 2.09 34.17 6.30
N ASP A 67 1.61 33.72 7.46
CA ASP A 67 2.23 33.95 8.76
C ASP A 67 3.32 32.93 9.11
N GLY A 68 3.62 32.00 8.19
CA GLY A 68 4.62 30.94 8.40
C GLY A 68 4.08 29.69 9.09
N THR A 69 2.79 29.63 9.44
CA THR A 69 2.17 28.40 9.95
C THR A 69 2.20 27.32 8.88
N THR A 70 2.66 26.12 9.26
CA THR A 70 2.67 24.95 8.38
C THR A 70 2.02 23.75 9.07
N VAL A 71 1.10 23.07 8.39
CA VAL A 71 0.45 21.86 8.89
C VAL A 71 0.56 20.77 7.83
N ASP A 72 1.03 19.59 8.23
CA ASP A 72 0.94 18.38 7.43
C ASP A 72 -0.29 17.60 7.86
N LEU A 73 -1.21 17.39 6.93
CA LEU A 73 -2.43 16.62 7.16
C LEU A 73 -2.17 15.12 7.28
N VAL A 74 -0.99 14.66 6.86
CA VAL A 74 -0.63 13.24 6.92
C VAL A 74 0.03 12.92 8.26
N PRO A 75 -0.59 12.07 9.11
CA PRO A 75 0.06 11.64 10.34
C PRO A 75 1.40 10.95 10.06
N ALA A 76 2.41 11.23 10.87
CA ALA A 76 3.77 10.69 10.68
C ALA A 76 3.84 9.15 10.63
N ALA A 77 2.84 8.45 11.19
CA ALA A 77 2.76 6.99 11.18
C ALA A 77 2.30 6.38 9.83
N ILE A 78 1.68 7.17 8.94
CA ILE A 78 1.13 6.66 7.68
C ILE A 78 2.24 6.21 6.71
N ASN A 79 3.30 7.02 6.55
CA ASN A 79 4.41 6.67 5.66
C ASN A 79 5.13 5.38 6.09
N PRO A 80 5.53 5.19 7.37
CA PRO A 80 6.06 3.92 7.86
C PRO A 80 5.11 2.73 7.62
N LEU A 81 3.81 2.89 7.86
CA LEU A 81 2.82 1.84 7.63
C LEU A 81 2.72 1.46 6.15
N LEU A 82 2.79 2.44 5.24
CA LEU A 82 2.81 2.21 3.80
C LEU A 82 4.07 1.46 3.36
N TYR A 83 5.23 1.83 3.87
CA TYR A 83 6.47 1.09 3.61
C TYR A 83 6.38 -0.36 4.11
N ALA A 84 5.85 -0.58 5.31
CA ALA A 84 5.65 -1.92 5.85
C ALA A 84 4.70 -2.76 4.99
N CYS A 85 3.60 -2.16 4.53
CA CYS A 85 2.64 -2.83 3.66
C CYS A 85 3.24 -3.17 2.28
N LEU A 86 3.95 -2.22 1.66
CA LEU A 86 4.66 -2.44 0.39
C LEU A 86 5.71 -3.54 0.52
N ALA A 87 6.50 -3.53 1.60
CA ALA A 87 7.50 -4.55 1.86
C ALA A 87 6.87 -5.93 2.06
N GLY A 88 5.76 -6.01 2.80
CA GLY A 88 5.00 -7.26 2.99
C GLY A 88 4.48 -7.83 1.68
N THR A 89 3.88 -6.99 0.83
CA THR A 89 3.40 -7.40 -0.50
C THR A 89 4.54 -7.85 -1.40
N ALA A 90 5.67 -7.14 -1.40
CA ALA A 90 6.86 -7.52 -2.16
C ALA A 90 7.40 -8.89 -1.70
N LEU A 91 7.52 -9.09 -0.39
CA LEU A 91 7.99 -10.35 0.18
C LEU A 91 7.08 -11.53 -0.17
N CYS A 92 5.76 -11.37 -0.01
CA CYS A 92 4.77 -12.38 -0.38
C CYS A 92 4.85 -12.72 -1.88
N SER A 93 5.00 -11.72 -2.73
CA SER A 93 5.12 -11.89 -4.18
C SER A 93 6.38 -12.68 -4.56
N VAL A 94 7.52 -12.34 -3.95
CA VAL A 94 8.80 -13.06 -4.16
C VAL A 94 8.69 -14.52 -3.72
N LEU A 95 8.10 -14.78 -2.55
CA LEU A 95 7.93 -16.14 -2.04
C LEU A 95 6.99 -16.97 -2.93
N ALA A 96 5.91 -16.37 -3.43
CA ALA A 96 4.97 -17.02 -4.33
C ALA A 96 5.62 -17.39 -5.68
N VAL A 97 6.37 -16.46 -6.28
CA VAL A 97 7.13 -16.71 -7.51
C VAL A 97 8.16 -17.81 -7.29
N ARG A 98 8.93 -17.74 -6.19
CA ARG A 98 9.97 -18.73 -5.87
C ARG A 98 9.39 -20.12 -5.65
N ALA A 99 8.24 -20.24 -4.98
CA ALA A 99 7.54 -21.50 -4.79
C ALA A 99 7.08 -22.08 -6.14
N THR A 100 6.58 -21.25 -7.04
CA THR A 100 6.11 -21.64 -8.37
C THR A 100 7.25 -22.12 -9.27
N VAL A 101 8.37 -21.40 -9.29
CA VAL A 101 9.57 -21.77 -10.05
C VAL A 101 10.17 -23.09 -9.55
N ARG A 102 10.23 -23.30 -8.23
CA ARG A 102 10.71 -24.57 -7.65
C ARG A 102 9.84 -25.76 -8.03
N ARG A 103 8.52 -25.61 -8.05
CA ARG A 103 7.61 -26.68 -8.49
C ARG A 103 7.87 -27.09 -9.93
N ARG A 104 8.05 -26.12 -10.84
CA ARG A 104 8.34 -26.40 -12.25
C ARG A 104 9.63 -27.20 -12.44
N ARG A 105 10.69 -26.84 -11.72
CA ARG A 105 11.99 -27.53 -11.83
C ARG A 105 11.92 -29.00 -11.40
N ASN A 106 11.18 -29.30 -10.34
CA ASN A 106 11.05 -30.68 -9.84
C ASN A 106 10.21 -31.57 -10.76
N SER A 107 9.20 -31.01 -11.44
CA SER A 107 8.40 -31.76 -12.42
C SER A 107 9.22 -32.17 -13.64
N SER A 108 10.15 -31.33 -14.09
CA SER A 108 11.03 -31.66 -15.23
C SER A 108 12.03 -32.77 -14.94
N GLU A 109 12.40 -33.01 -13.67
CA GLU A 109 13.32 -34.08 -13.28
C GLU A 109 12.62 -35.47 -13.28
N SER A 110 11.32 -35.52 -13.00
CA SER A 110 10.56 -36.79 -12.97
C SER A 110 10.23 -37.35 -14.36
N ASP A 111 10.22 -36.52 -15.41
CA ASP A 111 10.01 -36.98 -16.80
C ASP A 111 11.27 -37.59 -17.44
N VAL A 112 12.44 -37.54 -16.78
CA VAL A 112 13.71 -38.06 -17.31
C VAL A 112 13.98 -39.50 -16.87
N VAL A 113 13.10 -40.15 -16.10
CA VAL A 113 13.28 -41.57 -15.74
C VAL A 113 12.84 -42.45 -16.93
N PRO A 114 13.77 -43.12 -17.66
CA PRO A 114 13.39 -44.03 -18.73
C PRO A 114 12.60 -45.22 -18.16
N PRO A 115 11.65 -45.79 -18.93
CA PRO A 115 10.86 -46.92 -18.49
C PRO A 115 11.76 -48.12 -18.15
N PRO A 116 11.43 -48.91 -17.10
CA PRO A 116 12.16 -50.14 -16.81
C PRO A 116 11.98 -51.10 -17.99
N THR A 117 13.09 -51.40 -18.68
CA THR A 117 13.18 -52.49 -19.66
C THR A 117 12.90 -53.80 -18.94
N ARG A 118 11.76 -54.41 -19.26
CA ARG A 118 11.40 -55.76 -18.82
C ARG A 118 11.57 -56.73 -19.97
#